data_AF-A0A928B2B7-F1
#
_entry.id   AF-A0A928B2B7-F1
#
_cell.length_a   1.000
_cell.length_b   1.000
_cell.length_c   1.000
_cell.angle_alpha   90.00
_cell.angle_beta   90.00
_cell.angle_gamma   90.00
#
_symmetry.space_group_name_H-M   'P 1'
#
loop_
_entity.id
_entity.type
_entity.pdbx_description
1 polymer ?
#
loop_
_entity_poly.entity_id
_entity_poly.type
_entity_poly.pdbx_seq_one_letter_code
_entity_poly.pdbx_strand_id
1 'polypeptide(L)'
;MIRLRLRPADTEFMSLEGGDKLAALLRRSRSLEAEGNINGACEMRLEGVEALLNAIGEEDVRLNWDDRDSRAAMELLYLSAADHLSIGEVETATTLWEQLLALDEEDHLEAVVMLALCYIMLEDWECLDDALFNISTKSPEYHLINLWAEYRRSGGIDKDTLRTLRTRHKLWFEEFVATEHPADETYLADCRSERPSQSTEAREFWFATEAIWLNNNDFITTIKKA
;
A
#
# COMPACT_ATOMS: atom_id res chain seq x y z
N MET A 1 14.99 -20.65 -9.34
CA MET A 1 15.69 -20.00 -8.23
C MET A 1 16.48 -18.81 -8.73
N ILE A 2 15.88 -17.63 -8.56
CA ILE A 2 16.50 -16.33 -8.82
C ILE A 2 17.68 -16.18 -7.85
N ARG A 3 18.86 -15.79 -8.37
CA ARG A 3 20.04 -15.55 -7.55
C ARG A 3 20.29 -14.05 -7.54
N LEU A 4 20.25 -13.47 -6.34
CA LEU A 4 20.49 -12.05 -6.08
C LEU A 4 21.66 -11.92 -5.13
N ARG A 5 22.36 -10.79 -5.21
CA ARG A 5 23.40 -10.40 -4.26
C ARG A 5 23.35 -8.91 -4.03
N LEU A 6 23.55 -8.50 -2.79
CA LEU A 6 23.76 -7.10 -2.45
C LEU A 6 25.17 -6.66 -2.92
N ARG A 7 25.22 -5.48 -3.55
CA ARG A 7 26.47 -4.81 -3.90
C ARG A 7 26.40 -3.36 -3.40
N PRO A 8 27.49 -2.80 -2.86
CA PRO A 8 27.53 -1.38 -2.50
C PRO A 8 27.22 -0.52 -3.73
N ALA A 9 26.29 0.43 -3.58
CA ALA A 9 26.01 1.46 -4.57
C ALA A 9 26.82 2.72 -4.22
N ASP A 10 26.76 3.14 -2.96
CA ASP A 10 27.59 4.18 -2.35
C ASP A 10 27.83 3.86 -0.86
N THR A 11 28.02 4.88 -0.01
CA THR A 11 28.29 4.70 1.42
C THR A 11 27.09 4.29 2.25
N GLU A 12 25.87 4.58 1.79
CA GLU A 12 24.63 4.39 2.55
C GLU A 12 23.68 3.41 1.88
N PHE A 13 23.80 3.24 0.56
CA PHE A 13 22.89 2.43 -0.23
C PHE A 13 23.54 1.22 -0.89
N MET A 14 22.73 0.19 -1.04
CA MET A 14 23.01 -1.05 -1.75
C MET A 14 22.23 -1.12 -3.07
N SER A 15 22.75 -1.89 -4.02
CA SER A 15 22.02 -2.30 -5.23
C SER A 15 21.95 -3.82 -5.32
N LEU A 16 21.04 -4.31 -6.16
CA LEU A 16 20.84 -5.75 -6.37
C LEU A 16 21.53 -6.24 -7.64
N GLU A 17 22.62 -7.00 -7.48
CA GLU A 17 23.16 -7.78 -8.59
C GLU A 17 22.16 -8.89 -8.98
N GLY A 18 21.76 -8.93 -10.26
CA GLY A 18 20.73 -9.84 -10.76
C GLY A 18 19.29 -9.34 -10.57
N GLY A 19 19.11 -8.10 -10.11
CA GLY A 19 17.79 -7.48 -9.94
C GLY A 19 17.05 -7.23 -11.26
N ASP A 20 17.73 -7.24 -12.40
CA ASP A 20 17.13 -7.22 -13.74
C ASP A 20 16.09 -8.34 -13.94
N LYS A 21 16.30 -9.48 -13.27
CA LYS A 21 15.36 -10.61 -13.23
C LYS A 21 14.11 -10.29 -12.43
N LEU A 22 14.24 -9.59 -11.30
CA LEU A 22 13.10 -9.08 -10.54
C LEU A 22 12.33 -8.04 -11.34
N ALA A 23 13.02 -7.13 -12.04
CA ALA A 23 12.38 -6.19 -12.94
C ALA A 23 11.63 -6.89 -14.09
N ALA A 24 12.16 -7.99 -14.64
CA ALA A 24 11.46 -8.80 -15.64
C ALA A 24 10.24 -9.52 -15.07
N LEU A 25 10.37 -10.07 -13.87
CA LEU A 25 9.31 -10.72 -13.13
C LEU A 25 8.16 -9.75 -12.84
N LEU A 26 8.45 -8.55 -12.34
CA LEU A 26 7.47 -7.48 -12.11
C LEU A 26 6.69 -7.10 -13.36
N ARG A 27 7.36 -6.98 -14.51
CA ARG A 27 6.68 -6.71 -15.78
C ARG A 27 5.76 -7.86 -16.18
N ARG A 28 6.17 -9.10 -15.93
CA ARG A 28 5.37 -10.28 -16.26
C ARG A 28 4.18 -10.43 -15.32
N SER A 29 4.32 -10.19 -14.01
CA SER A 29 3.19 -10.23 -13.07
C SER A 29 2.13 -9.19 -13.43
N ARG A 30 2.52 -7.94 -13.75
CA ARG A 30 1.60 -6.92 -14.27
C ARG A 30 0.88 -7.34 -15.56
N SER A 31 1.58 -8.06 -16.44
CA SER A 31 0.96 -8.60 -17.67
C SER A 31 -0.07 -9.68 -17.35
N LEU A 32 0.22 -10.56 -16.38
CA LEU A 32 -0.71 -11.59 -15.92
C LEU A 32 -1.97 -10.98 -15.31
N GLU A 33 -1.84 -9.90 -14.52
CA GLU A 33 -3.00 -9.16 -14.00
C GLU A 33 -3.85 -8.58 -15.13
N ALA A 34 -3.22 -7.94 -16.12
CA ALA A 34 -3.93 -7.41 -17.28
C ALA A 34 -4.61 -8.50 -18.13
N GLU A 35 -4.06 -9.72 -18.12
CA GLU A 35 -4.65 -10.92 -18.73
C GLU A 35 -5.75 -11.56 -17.85
N GLY A 36 -6.02 -11.04 -16.65
CA GLY A 36 -6.99 -11.56 -15.68
C GLY A 36 -6.49 -12.77 -14.88
N ASN A 37 -5.22 -13.13 -15.00
CA ASN A 37 -4.59 -14.21 -14.23
C ASN A 37 -3.99 -13.68 -12.92
N ILE A 38 -4.86 -13.32 -11.98
CA ILE A 38 -4.46 -12.75 -10.69
C ILE A 38 -3.60 -13.73 -9.89
N ASN A 39 -4.03 -14.99 -9.74
CA ASN A 39 -3.27 -16.00 -9.00
C ASN A 39 -1.85 -16.17 -9.54
N GLY A 40 -1.69 -16.25 -10.87
CA GLY A 40 -0.37 -16.36 -11.48
C GLY A 40 0.50 -15.11 -11.28
N ALA A 41 -0.10 -13.93 -11.16
CA ALA A 41 0.62 -12.71 -10.83
C ALA A 41 1.10 -12.71 -9.37
N CYS A 42 0.24 -13.07 -8.43
CA CYS A 42 0.56 -13.15 -6.99
C CYS A 42 1.64 -14.21 -6.72
N GLU A 43 1.49 -15.42 -7.26
CA GLU A 43 2.50 -16.49 -7.13
C GLU A 43 3.87 -16.05 -7.66
N MET A 44 3.87 -15.33 -8.78
CA MET A 44 5.10 -14.81 -9.37
C MET A 44 5.74 -13.74 -8.48
N ARG A 45 4.96 -12.79 -7.95
CA ARG A 45 5.46 -11.78 -7.01
C ARG A 45 6.04 -12.41 -5.74
N LEU A 46 5.36 -13.41 -5.19
CA LEU A 46 5.82 -14.15 -4.02
C LEU A 46 7.19 -14.80 -4.27
N GLU A 47 7.40 -15.50 -5.39
CA GLU A 47 8.73 -16.08 -5.73
C GLU A 47 9.82 -14.99 -5.81
N GLY A 48 9.48 -13.83 -6.37
CA GLY A 48 10.39 -12.68 -6.46
C GLY A 48 10.76 -12.12 -5.09
N VAL A 49 9.78 -11.95 -4.21
CA VAL A 49 9.95 -11.45 -2.84
C VAL A 49 10.73 -12.44 -1.98
N GLU A 50 10.42 -13.73 -2.05
CA GLU A 50 11.21 -14.76 -1.34
C GLU A 50 12.68 -14.72 -1.76
N ALA A 51 12.97 -14.55 -3.05
CA ALA A 51 14.35 -14.41 -3.52
C ALA A 51 15.02 -13.12 -2.99
N LEU A 52 14.28 -12.01 -2.91
CA LEU A 52 14.75 -10.74 -2.37
C LEU A 52 15.07 -10.86 -0.87
N LEU A 53 14.13 -11.36 -0.06
CA LEU A 53 14.30 -11.51 1.39
C LEU A 53 15.45 -12.46 1.72
N ASN A 54 15.61 -13.55 0.96
CA ASN A 54 16.75 -14.46 1.12
C ASN A 54 18.10 -13.79 0.80
N ALA A 55 18.11 -12.78 -0.07
CA ALA A 55 19.34 -12.07 -0.45
C ALA A 55 19.70 -10.94 0.52
N ILE A 56 18.70 -10.32 1.15
CA ILE A 56 18.87 -9.33 2.22
C ILE A 56 19.29 -10.02 3.53
N GLY A 57 18.64 -11.14 3.85
CA GLY A 57 18.86 -11.83 5.12
C GLY A 57 18.37 -10.99 6.30
N GLU A 58 19.14 -11.01 7.40
CA GLU A 58 18.86 -10.22 8.62
C GLU A 58 19.65 -8.90 8.65
N GLU A 59 20.27 -8.50 7.53
CA GLU A 59 21.07 -7.29 7.47
C GLU A 59 20.17 -6.04 7.38
N ASP A 60 20.53 -5.01 8.14
CA ASP A 60 19.94 -3.68 8.01
C ASP A 60 20.54 -2.99 6.78
N VAL A 61 19.79 -2.98 5.69
CA VAL A 61 20.25 -2.52 4.37
C VAL A 61 19.25 -1.56 3.77
N ARG A 62 19.77 -0.51 3.13
CA ARG A 62 18.97 0.43 2.34
C ARG A 62 19.22 0.20 0.86
N LEU A 63 18.17 0.11 0.06
CA LEU A 63 18.30 -0.04 -1.39
C LEU A 63 18.28 1.33 -2.05
N ASN A 64 19.15 1.50 -3.05
CA ASN A 64 19.17 2.73 -3.84
C ASN A 64 17.91 2.82 -4.71
N TRP A 65 17.02 3.76 -4.40
CA TRP A 65 15.81 4.03 -5.19
C TRP A 65 16.08 4.44 -6.65
N ASP A 66 17.17 5.15 -6.90
CA ASP A 66 17.56 5.58 -8.25
C ASP A 66 18.07 4.42 -9.12
N ASP A 67 18.45 3.29 -8.51
CA ASP A 67 18.75 2.07 -9.25
C ASP A 67 17.45 1.37 -9.67
N ARG A 68 17.26 1.24 -10.98
CA ARG A 68 16.04 0.67 -11.58
C ARG A 68 15.71 -0.72 -11.04
N ASP A 69 16.72 -1.54 -10.82
CA ASP A 69 16.53 -2.95 -10.45
C ASP A 69 16.21 -3.07 -8.95
N SER A 70 16.85 -2.25 -8.11
CA SER A 70 16.46 -2.04 -6.71
C SER A 70 15.02 -1.54 -6.59
N ARG A 71 14.64 -0.51 -7.36
CA ARG A 71 13.26 0.01 -7.36
C ARG A 71 12.24 -1.06 -7.74
N ALA A 72 12.54 -1.86 -8.77
CA ALA A 72 11.65 -2.94 -9.15
C ALA A 72 11.50 -4.02 -8.06
N ALA A 73 12.54 -4.26 -7.26
CA ALA A 73 12.46 -5.18 -6.12
C ALA A 73 11.56 -4.63 -5.01
N MET A 74 11.65 -3.32 -4.72
CA MET A 74 10.78 -2.65 -3.75
C MET A 74 9.32 -2.59 -4.23
N GLU A 75 9.08 -2.31 -5.52
CA GLU A 75 7.75 -2.39 -6.12
C GLU A 75 7.15 -3.81 -6.02
N LEU A 76 7.97 -4.87 -6.17
CA LEU A 76 7.52 -6.24 -5.97
C LEU A 76 7.14 -6.52 -4.51
N LEU A 77 7.95 -6.05 -3.56
CA LEU A 77 7.68 -6.21 -2.13
C LEU A 77 6.36 -5.54 -1.75
N TYR A 78 6.15 -4.30 -2.21
CA TYR A 78 4.90 -3.57 -2.02
C TYR A 78 3.69 -4.34 -2.58
N LEU A 79 3.77 -4.80 -3.83
CA LEU A 79 2.65 -5.49 -4.48
C LEU A 79 2.37 -6.86 -3.84
N SER A 80 3.40 -7.57 -3.39
CA SER A 80 3.21 -8.83 -2.66
C SER A 80 2.54 -8.60 -1.31
N ALA A 81 2.88 -7.51 -0.59
CA ALA A 81 2.17 -7.13 0.63
C ALA A 81 0.69 -6.81 0.36
N ALA A 82 0.40 -6.10 -0.74
CA ALA A 82 -0.97 -5.84 -1.17
C ALA A 82 -1.74 -7.13 -1.51
N ASP A 83 -1.09 -8.12 -2.13
CA ASP A 83 -1.69 -9.44 -2.38
C ASP A 83 -2.11 -10.12 -1.07
N HIS A 84 -1.24 -10.15 -0.07
CA HIS A 84 -1.55 -10.70 1.26
C HIS A 84 -2.69 -9.95 1.95
N LEU A 85 -2.69 -8.62 1.90
CA LEU A 85 -3.79 -7.83 2.46
C LEU A 85 -5.13 -8.14 1.78
N SER A 86 -5.13 -8.32 0.45
CA SER A 86 -6.34 -8.59 -0.33
C SER A 86 -7.06 -9.88 0.08
N ILE A 87 -6.31 -10.87 0.61
CA ILE A 87 -6.85 -12.13 1.12
C ILE A 87 -7.00 -12.15 2.65
N GLY A 88 -6.78 -11.01 3.31
CA GLY A 88 -6.94 -10.84 4.76
C GLY A 88 -5.74 -11.29 5.60
N GLU A 89 -4.59 -11.58 5.00
CA GLU A 89 -3.35 -11.90 5.71
C GLU A 89 -2.63 -10.64 6.18
N VAL A 90 -3.27 -9.93 7.12
CA VAL A 90 -2.84 -8.62 7.60
C VAL A 90 -1.43 -8.67 8.21
N GLU A 91 -1.13 -9.66 9.05
CA GLU A 91 0.19 -9.79 9.69
C GLU A 91 1.32 -9.90 8.65
N THR A 92 1.13 -10.73 7.61
CA THR A 92 2.11 -10.89 6.54
C THR A 92 2.26 -9.62 5.71
N ALA A 93 1.14 -8.96 5.38
CA ALA A 93 1.17 -7.68 4.68
C ALA A 93 1.95 -6.62 5.47
N THR A 94 1.70 -6.50 6.78
CA THR A 94 2.43 -5.60 7.69
C THR A 94 3.93 -5.88 7.66
N THR A 95 4.35 -7.14 7.87
CA THR A 95 5.77 -7.50 7.88
C THR A 95 6.47 -7.15 6.57
N LEU A 96 5.82 -7.37 5.42
CA LEU A 96 6.40 -7.05 4.12
C LEU A 96 6.52 -5.55 3.88
N TRP A 97 5.54 -4.74 4.31
CA TRP A 97 5.65 -3.28 4.22
C TRP A 97 6.61 -2.68 5.25
N GLU A 98 6.75 -3.25 6.46
CA GLU A 98 7.80 -2.87 7.41
C GLU A 98 9.19 -3.15 6.83
N GLN A 99 9.36 -4.33 6.22
CA GLN A 99 10.59 -4.66 5.51
C GLN A 99 10.86 -3.70 4.34
N LEU A 100 9.81 -3.21 3.67
CA LEU A 100 9.95 -2.20 2.63
C LEU A 100 10.45 -0.87 3.20
N LEU A 101 9.89 -0.39 4.31
CA LEU A 101 10.37 0.84 4.98
C LEU A 101 11.81 0.71 5.48
N ALA A 102 12.23 -0.47 5.91
CA ALA A 102 13.64 -0.72 6.26
C ALA A 102 14.56 -0.59 5.03
N LEU A 103 14.09 -1.05 3.85
CA LEU A 103 14.84 -0.91 2.60
C LEU A 103 14.83 0.51 2.04
N ASP A 104 13.76 1.26 2.30
CA ASP A 104 13.52 2.62 1.80
C ASP A 104 12.88 3.50 2.88
N GLU A 105 13.73 4.07 3.73
CA GLU A 105 13.30 4.98 4.81
C GLU A 105 12.61 6.25 4.27
N GLU A 106 12.90 6.65 3.04
CA GLU A 106 12.25 7.82 2.41
C GLU A 106 10.81 7.53 1.98
N ASP A 107 10.39 6.27 2.06
CA ASP A 107 9.04 5.78 1.76
C ASP A 107 8.51 6.26 0.40
N HIS A 108 9.30 6.04 -0.66
CA HIS A 108 8.93 6.49 -2.00
C HIS A 108 7.64 5.85 -2.54
N LEU A 109 7.23 4.71 -1.98
CA LEU A 109 6.00 3.99 -2.33
C LEU A 109 4.83 4.29 -1.38
N GLU A 110 5.02 5.20 -0.41
CA GLU A 110 4.01 5.59 0.58
C GLU A 110 3.41 4.39 1.34
N ALA A 111 4.23 3.37 1.62
CA ALA A 111 3.87 2.16 2.33
C ALA A 111 3.39 2.44 3.76
N VAL A 112 3.83 3.55 4.37
CA VAL A 112 3.41 3.95 5.72
C VAL A 112 1.89 4.14 5.83
N VAL A 113 1.23 4.54 4.75
CA VAL A 113 -0.24 4.69 4.70
C VAL A 113 -0.92 3.33 4.86
N MET A 114 -0.40 2.31 4.17
CA MET A 114 -0.93 0.95 4.25
C MET A 114 -0.63 0.32 5.61
N LEU A 115 0.56 0.56 6.16
CA LEU A 115 0.92 0.13 7.52
C LEU A 115 0.00 0.72 8.58
N ALA A 116 -0.31 2.02 8.52
CA ALA A 116 -1.23 2.64 9.47
C ALA A 116 -2.61 1.95 9.49
N LEU A 117 -3.12 1.55 8.31
CA LEU A 117 -4.37 0.78 8.24
C LEU A 117 -4.22 -0.63 8.83
N CYS A 118 -3.10 -1.31 8.56
CA CYS A 118 -2.81 -2.62 9.13
C CYS A 118 -2.63 -2.59 10.65
N TYR A 119 -1.96 -1.58 11.20
CA TYR A 119 -1.79 -1.40 12.64
C TYR A 119 -3.13 -1.22 13.35
N ILE A 120 -4.08 -0.49 12.74
CA ILE A 120 -5.46 -0.42 13.27
C ILE A 120 -6.14 -1.81 13.23
N MET A 121 -5.91 -2.59 12.18
CA MET A 121 -6.45 -3.95 12.08
C MET A 121 -5.89 -4.89 13.14
N LEU A 122 -4.60 -4.77 13.45
CA LEU A 122 -3.87 -5.54 14.47
C LEU A 122 -4.02 -4.97 15.89
N GLU A 123 -4.67 -3.81 16.03
CA GLU A 123 -4.79 -3.06 17.30
C GLU A 123 -3.43 -2.68 17.91
N ASP A 124 -2.45 -2.44 17.05
CA ASP A 124 -1.12 -1.95 17.41
C ASP A 124 -1.10 -0.41 17.39
N TRP A 125 -1.51 0.18 18.51
CA TRP A 125 -1.67 1.63 18.62
C TRP A 125 -0.33 2.37 18.71
N GLU A 126 0.71 1.74 19.23
CA GLU A 126 2.04 2.36 19.34
C GLU A 126 2.64 2.52 17.94
N CYS A 127 2.61 1.46 17.12
CA CYS A 127 3.06 1.54 15.74
C CYS A 127 2.18 2.45 14.87
N LEU A 128 0.88 2.53 15.14
CA LEU A 128 0.00 3.50 14.47
C LEU A 128 0.43 4.94 14.75
N ASP A 129 0.70 5.28 16.02
CA ASP A 129 1.12 6.63 16.39
C ASP A 129 2.43 7.01 15.66
N ASP A 130 3.38 6.08 15.60
CA ASP A 130 4.64 6.23 14.84
C ASP A 130 4.41 6.42 13.34
N ALA A 131 3.54 5.61 12.73
CA ALA A 131 3.19 5.72 11.31
C ALA A 131 2.53 7.07 10.99
N LEU A 132 1.63 7.55 11.86
CA LEU A 132 0.92 8.81 11.66
C LEU A 132 1.84 10.04 11.64
N PHE A 133 3.01 10.00 12.29
CA PHE A 133 3.98 11.11 12.20
C PHE A 133 4.53 11.31 10.79
N ASN A 134 4.56 10.24 9.98
CA ASN A 134 5.08 10.27 8.61
C ASN A 134 3.98 10.56 7.57
N ILE A 135 2.71 10.54 7.97
CA ILE A 135 1.58 10.85 7.08
C ILE A 135 1.22 12.33 7.21
N SER A 136 1.10 13.01 6.06
CA SER A 136 0.71 14.42 6.02
C SER A 136 -0.66 14.65 6.66
N THR A 137 -0.71 15.43 7.73
CA THR A 137 -1.96 15.84 8.42
C THR A 137 -2.96 16.60 7.55
N LYS A 138 -2.58 16.98 6.32
CA LYS A 138 -3.45 17.64 5.34
C LYS A 138 -4.01 16.67 4.29
N SER A 139 -3.59 15.42 4.30
CA SER A 139 -3.96 14.43 3.30
C SER A 139 -5.31 13.79 3.63
N PRO A 140 -6.06 13.32 2.63
CA PRO A 140 -7.30 12.58 2.87
C PRO A 140 -7.07 11.26 3.62
N GLU A 141 -5.95 10.57 3.36
CA GLU A 141 -5.54 9.33 4.02
C GLU A 141 -5.43 9.54 5.53
N TYR A 142 -4.74 10.60 5.97
CA TYR A 142 -4.61 10.92 7.39
C TYR A 142 -5.97 11.04 8.09
N HIS A 143 -6.92 11.74 7.46
CA HIS A 143 -8.25 11.95 8.04
C HIS A 143 -9.08 10.66 8.04
N LEU A 144 -8.98 9.84 6.98
CA LEU A 144 -9.65 8.56 6.90
C LEU A 144 -9.10 7.57 7.94
N ILE A 145 -7.78 7.47 8.07
CA ILE A 145 -7.09 6.62 9.05
C ILE A 145 -7.48 7.03 10.46
N ASN A 146 -7.49 8.32 10.79
CA ASN A 146 -7.92 8.78 12.12
C ASN A 146 -9.40 8.47 12.42
N LEU A 147 -10.29 8.60 11.43
CA LEU A 147 -11.69 8.20 11.59
C LEU A 147 -11.81 6.69 11.85
N TRP A 148 -11.05 5.90 11.10
CA TRP A 148 -11.05 4.45 11.23
C TRP A 148 -10.48 4.00 12.58
N ALA A 149 -9.37 4.60 13.01
CA ALA A 149 -8.74 4.36 14.30
C ALA A 149 -9.69 4.66 15.46
N GLU A 150 -10.32 5.85 15.46
CA GLU A 150 -11.27 6.23 16.52
C GLU A 150 -12.47 5.28 16.56
N TYR A 151 -13.01 4.91 15.39
CA TYR A 151 -14.08 3.94 15.30
C TYR A 151 -13.68 2.57 15.88
N ARG A 152 -12.50 2.07 15.53
CA ARG A 152 -12.03 0.78 16.05
C ARG A 152 -11.74 0.80 17.54
N ARG A 153 -11.24 1.92 18.04
CA ARG A 153 -10.86 2.06 19.45
C ARG A 153 -12.05 2.28 20.39
N SER A 154 -13.05 3.06 19.95
CA SER A 154 -14.15 3.50 20.83
C SER A 154 -15.56 3.15 20.33
N GLY A 155 -15.69 2.70 19.08
CA GLY A 155 -16.99 2.60 18.38
C GLY A 155 -17.60 3.94 17.99
N GLY A 156 -16.92 5.05 18.31
CA GLY A 156 -17.34 6.41 18.03
C GLY A 156 -16.85 6.93 16.68
N ILE A 157 -17.22 8.17 16.36
CA ILE A 157 -16.69 8.90 15.20
C ILE A 157 -16.31 10.30 15.64
N ASP A 158 -15.09 10.71 15.34
CA ASP A 158 -14.68 12.11 15.47
C ASP A 158 -15.40 12.96 14.40
N LYS A 159 -16.32 13.82 14.88
CA LYS A 159 -17.15 14.68 14.02
C LYS A 159 -16.35 15.76 13.31
N ASP A 160 -15.26 16.23 13.88
CA ASP A 160 -14.47 17.29 13.26
C ASP A 160 -13.55 16.73 12.17
N THR A 161 -12.97 15.55 12.39
CA THR A 161 -12.28 14.81 11.32
C THR A 161 -13.25 14.42 10.20
N LEU A 162 -14.46 13.93 10.51
CA LEU A 162 -15.49 13.62 9.51
C LEU A 162 -15.92 14.86 8.72
N ARG A 163 -16.09 16.01 9.39
CA ARG A 163 -16.40 17.28 8.73
C ARG A 163 -15.30 17.67 7.75
N THR A 164 -14.04 17.46 8.12
CA THR A 164 -12.90 17.77 7.26
C THR A 164 -12.90 16.87 6.03
N LEU A 165 -13.12 15.57 6.19
CA LEU A 165 -13.25 14.63 5.07
C LEU A 165 -14.40 15.04 4.12
N ARG A 166 -15.57 15.40 4.65
CA ARG A 166 -16.74 15.82 3.85
C ARG A 166 -16.57 17.15 3.11
N THR A 167 -15.72 18.04 3.61
CA THR A 167 -15.59 19.41 3.08
C THR A 167 -14.32 19.60 2.27
N ARG A 168 -13.16 19.26 2.83
CA ARG A 168 -11.85 19.44 2.19
C ARG A 168 -11.47 18.29 1.27
N HIS A 169 -11.93 17.09 1.59
CA HIS A 169 -11.64 15.86 0.84
C HIS A 169 -12.92 15.22 0.30
N LYS A 170 -13.82 16.07 -0.20
CA LYS A 170 -15.19 15.68 -0.56
C LYS A 170 -15.23 14.46 -1.51
N LEU A 171 -14.34 14.42 -2.50
CA LEU A 171 -14.28 13.31 -3.48
C LEU A 171 -13.89 11.99 -2.83
N TRP A 172 -12.99 12.02 -1.84
CA TRP A 172 -12.65 10.85 -1.03
C TRP A 172 -13.82 10.39 -0.18
N PHE A 173 -14.53 11.32 0.49
CA PHE A 173 -15.74 10.97 1.22
C PHE A 173 -16.79 10.33 0.31
N GLU A 174 -17.06 10.94 -0.85
CA GLU A 174 -18.04 10.45 -1.82
C GLU A 174 -17.71 9.06 -2.34
N GLU A 175 -16.43 8.81 -2.67
CA GLU A 175 -15.96 7.48 -3.09
C GLU A 175 -16.18 6.46 -1.97
N PHE A 176 -15.71 6.72 -0.76
CA PHE A 176 -15.81 5.76 0.36
C PHE A 176 -17.24 5.42 0.81
N VAL A 177 -18.23 6.28 0.56
CA VAL A 177 -19.65 6.02 0.88
C VAL A 177 -20.48 5.62 -0.34
N ALA A 178 -19.84 5.50 -1.50
CA ALA A 178 -20.46 5.03 -2.73
C ALA A 178 -20.99 3.60 -2.55
N THR A 179 -21.95 3.23 -3.39
CA THR A 179 -22.48 1.85 -3.41
C THR A 179 -21.73 0.98 -4.40
N GLU A 180 -21.10 1.59 -5.39
CA GLU A 180 -20.39 0.93 -6.47
C GLU A 180 -19.15 1.75 -6.82
N HIS A 181 -18.09 1.05 -7.21
CA HIS A 181 -16.80 1.61 -7.61
C HIS A 181 -16.49 1.11 -9.02
N PRO A 182 -17.03 1.75 -10.08
CA PRO A 182 -16.85 1.25 -11.44
C PRO A 182 -15.39 1.43 -11.90
N ALA A 183 -14.78 0.33 -12.33
CA ALA A 183 -13.50 0.31 -13.03
C ALA A 183 -13.70 0.43 -14.56
N ASP A 184 -14.43 1.46 -14.99
CA ASP A 184 -14.78 1.68 -16.40
C ASP A 184 -13.65 2.32 -17.23
N GLU A 185 -13.85 2.45 -18.55
CA GLU A 185 -12.85 3.05 -19.44
C GLU A 185 -12.47 4.49 -19.06
N THR A 186 -13.38 5.24 -18.44
CA THR A 186 -13.13 6.63 -18.03
C THR A 186 -12.16 6.66 -16.86
N TYR A 187 -12.43 5.85 -15.82
CA TYR A 187 -11.54 5.66 -14.69
C TYR A 187 -10.17 5.16 -15.14
N LEU A 188 -10.12 4.11 -15.95
CA LEU A 188 -8.87 3.54 -16.45
C LEU A 188 -8.07 4.53 -17.30
N ALA A 189 -8.74 5.42 -18.04
CA ALA A 189 -8.08 6.48 -18.80
C ALA A 189 -7.48 7.56 -17.88
N ASP A 190 -8.17 7.91 -16.78
CA ASP A 190 -7.71 8.89 -15.81
C ASP A 190 -6.51 8.36 -14.99
N CYS A 191 -6.50 7.07 -14.61
CA CYS A 191 -5.34 6.39 -14.00
C CYS A 191 -4.08 6.50 -14.87
N ARG A 192 -4.23 6.48 -16.19
CA ARG A 192 -3.11 6.58 -17.15
C ARG A 192 -2.69 8.01 -17.45
N SER A 193 -3.38 9.01 -16.89
CA SER A 193 -3.03 10.41 -17.10
C SER A 193 -1.79 10.79 -16.30
N GLU A 194 -1.11 11.87 -16.69
CA GLU A 194 0.04 12.38 -15.94
C GLU A 194 -0.34 12.90 -14.53
N ARG A 195 -1.61 13.23 -14.33
CA ARG A 195 -2.16 13.77 -13.08
C ARG A 195 -3.58 13.23 -12.90
N PRO A 196 -3.71 12.02 -12.35
CA PRO A 196 -5.01 11.45 -12.00
C PRO A 196 -5.84 12.43 -11.18
N SER A 197 -7.16 12.38 -11.33
CA SER A 197 -8.04 13.19 -10.48
C SER A 197 -8.07 12.66 -9.06
N GLN A 198 -8.39 13.53 -8.09
CA GLN A 198 -8.59 13.10 -6.69
C GLN A 198 -9.67 12.02 -6.53
N SER A 199 -10.64 11.92 -7.46
CA SER A 199 -11.63 10.85 -7.44
C SER A 199 -11.01 9.51 -7.84
N THR A 200 -10.08 9.53 -8.80
CA THR A 200 -9.33 8.35 -9.23
C THR A 200 -8.36 7.91 -8.13
N GLU A 201 -7.62 8.84 -7.51
CA GLU A 201 -6.77 8.55 -6.35
C GLU A 201 -7.58 7.91 -5.20
N ALA A 202 -8.75 8.47 -4.87
CA ALA A 202 -9.62 7.91 -3.84
C ALA A 202 -10.09 6.49 -4.18
N ARG A 203 -10.40 6.22 -5.46
CA ARG A 203 -10.86 4.90 -5.92
C ARG A 203 -9.73 3.89 -5.95
N GLU A 204 -8.54 4.28 -6.40
CA GLU A 204 -7.34 3.44 -6.34
C GLU A 204 -7.04 3.05 -4.89
N PHE A 205 -7.09 4.01 -3.97
CA PHE A 205 -6.92 3.74 -2.55
C PHE A 205 -8.02 2.81 -2.02
N TRP A 206 -9.29 3.04 -2.38
CA TRP A 206 -10.40 2.16 -2.00
C TRP A 206 -10.19 0.73 -2.48
N PHE A 207 -9.77 0.51 -3.74
CA PHE A 207 -9.48 -0.83 -4.26
C PHE A 207 -8.29 -1.48 -3.56
N ALA A 208 -7.20 -0.72 -3.33
CA ALA A 208 -6.03 -1.22 -2.61
C ALA A 208 -6.35 -1.66 -1.17
N THR A 209 -7.43 -1.14 -0.59
CA THR A 209 -7.84 -1.37 0.79
C THR A 209 -9.22 -2.04 0.89
N GLU A 210 -9.75 -2.57 -0.21
CA GLU A 210 -11.12 -3.10 -0.30
C GLU A 210 -11.37 -4.18 0.75
N ALA A 211 -10.41 -5.09 0.96
CA ALA A 211 -10.49 -6.17 1.94
C ALA A 211 -10.73 -5.65 3.38
N ILE A 212 -10.23 -4.46 3.72
CA ILE A 212 -10.47 -3.84 5.01
C ILE A 212 -11.94 -3.40 5.11
N TRP A 213 -12.44 -2.71 4.09
CA TRP A 213 -13.77 -2.11 4.13
C TRP A 213 -14.90 -3.13 3.99
N LEU A 214 -14.71 -4.17 3.17
CA LEU A 214 -15.69 -5.25 3.04
C LEU A 214 -15.90 -6.00 4.36
N ASN A 215 -14.82 -6.19 5.13
CA ASN A 215 -14.90 -6.81 6.45
C ASN A 215 -15.39 -5.85 7.55
N ASN A 216 -15.48 -4.55 7.26
CA ASN A 216 -15.81 -3.50 8.23
C ASN A 216 -16.86 -2.50 7.70
N ASN A 217 -17.85 -3.01 6.96
CA ASN A 217 -18.88 -2.18 6.32
C ASN A 217 -19.72 -1.33 7.31
N ASP A 218 -19.75 -1.72 8.59
CA ASP A 218 -20.40 -0.94 9.65
C ASP A 218 -19.74 0.43 9.85
N PHE A 219 -18.43 0.55 9.64
CA PHE A 219 -17.73 1.84 9.67
C PHE A 219 -18.22 2.76 8.55
N ILE A 220 -18.23 2.26 7.31
CA ILE A 220 -18.71 3.00 6.14
C ILE A 220 -20.17 3.44 6.34
N THR A 221 -21.00 2.53 6.85
CA THR A 221 -22.40 2.84 7.19
C THR A 221 -22.50 3.92 8.28
N THR A 222 -21.59 3.90 9.26
CA THR A 222 -21.56 4.87 10.36
C THR A 222 -21.17 6.26 9.86
N ILE A 223 -20.08 6.39 9.10
CA ILE A 223 -19.64 7.70 8.56
C ILE A 223 -20.63 8.27 7.53
N LYS A 224 -21.41 7.42 6.85
CA LYS A 224 -22.49 7.85 5.94
C LYS A 224 -23.67 8.46 6.68
N LYS A 225 -23.97 7.98 7.90
CA LYS A 225 -25.13 8.40 8.71
C LYS A 225 -24.85 9.52 9.70
N ALA A 226 -23.61 9.64 10.17
CA ALA A 226 -23.18 10.60 11.20
C ALA A 226 -23.29 12.06 10.75
#